data_AF-A0A218QV51-F1
#
_entry.id   AF-A0A218QV51-F1
#
_cell.length_a   1.000
_cell.length_b   1.000
_cell.length_c   1.000
_cell.angle_alpha   90.00
_cell.angle_beta   90.00
_cell.angle_gamma   90.00
#
_symmetry.space_group_name_H-M   'P 1'
#
loop_
_entity.id
_entity.type
_entity.pdbx_description
1 polymer ?
#
loop_
_entity_poly.entity_id
_entity_poly.type
_entity_poly.pdbx_seq_one_letter_code
_entity_poly.pdbx_strand_id
1 'polypeptide(L)'
;MKIKNHMKTKGRRIQARMQSTFGIDAAFLIKCCEGDEASLKKLGQMGREGALITKLMPKVQAAALSTIQGTQDLNVGIAQVIKQAASSSMAIDRASADVMLANQRYGNERKELAASFATSKQTESIRHSQTIDYIKLNAYIDQHMMQIDGDARLLEASNKAEFRQIDAATARKDRVADHLLKYGDISQPELIPQKNYLAGKFGESLAKIKRAILGF
;
A
#
# COMPACT_ATOMS: atom_id res chain seq x y z
N MET A 1 -60.34 87.87 41.26
CA MET A 1 -59.80 87.66 42.63
C MET A 1 -58.51 86.86 42.50
N LYS A 2 -57.33 87.43 42.78
CA LYS A 2 -56.04 86.72 42.63
C LYS A 2 -55.85 85.79 43.83
N ILE A 3 -56.04 84.49 43.65
CA ILE A 3 -55.72 83.49 44.66
C ILE A 3 -54.20 83.53 44.91
N LYS A 4 -53.77 83.71 46.16
CA LYS A 4 -52.34 83.75 46.51
C LYS A 4 -51.74 82.36 46.43
N ASN A 5 -50.79 82.15 45.52
CA ASN A 5 -50.02 80.91 45.40
C ASN A 5 -48.86 80.89 46.41
N HIS A 6 -49.06 80.20 47.54
CA HIS A 6 -48.04 80.02 48.59
C HIS A 6 -46.98 78.95 48.27
N MET A 7 -47.19 78.16 47.21
CA MET A 7 -46.29 77.06 46.81
C MET A 7 -45.10 77.53 45.97
N LYS A 8 -45.12 78.79 45.48
CA LYS A 8 -44.08 79.37 44.61
C LYS A 8 -42.71 79.47 45.30
N THR A 9 -42.67 79.72 46.61
CA THR A 9 -41.44 79.80 47.42
C THR A 9 -41.12 78.48 48.14
N LYS A 10 -42.12 77.82 48.73
CA LYS A 10 -41.92 76.57 49.50
C LYS A 10 -41.72 75.32 48.62
N GLY A 11 -42.21 75.32 47.38
CA GLY A 11 -42.17 74.18 46.46
C GLY A 11 -41.35 74.41 45.18
N ARG A 12 -40.51 75.47 45.13
CA ARG A 12 -39.82 75.93 43.91
C ARG A 12 -39.04 74.85 43.16
N ARG A 13 -38.31 73.99 43.89
CA ARG A 13 -37.53 72.88 43.31
C ARG A 13 -38.42 71.81 42.68
N ILE A 14 -39.56 71.49 43.30
CA ILE A 14 -40.52 70.51 42.80
C ILE A 14 -41.24 71.05 41.56
N GLN A 15 -41.62 72.34 41.56
CA GLN A 15 -42.23 72.99 40.40
C GLN A 15 -41.28 73.05 39.19
N ALA A 16 -39.99 73.33 39.39
CA ALA A 16 -39.01 73.32 38.31
C ALA A 16 -38.88 71.93 37.65
N ARG A 17 -38.90 70.86 38.45
CA ARG A 17 -38.83 69.48 37.95
C ARG A 17 -40.13 69.03 37.27
N MET A 18 -41.28 69.47 37.77
CA MET A 18 -42.58 69.23 37.13
C MET A 18 -42.64 69.86 35.74
N GLN A 19 -42.16 71.10 35.61
CA GLN A 19 -42.09 71.78 34.32
C GLN A 19 -41.11 71.11 33.35
N SER A 20 -39.93 70.68 33.83
CA SER A 20 -38.94 70.03 32.96
C SER A 20 -39.39 68.65 32.47
N THR A 21 -40.20 67.94 33.26
CA THR A 21 -40.52 66.53 33.01
C THR A 21 -41.88 66.37 32.32
N PHE A 22 -42.86 67.21 32.67
CA PHE A 22 -44.24 67.10 32.19
C PHE A 22 -44.72 68.35 31.44
N GLY A 23 -43.92 69.40 31.38
CA GLY A 23 -44.29 70.66 30.69
C GLY A 23 -45.39 71.46 31.38
N ILE A 24 -45.72 71.15 32.64
CA ILE A 24 -46.79 71.77 33.42
C ILE A 24 -46.16 72.53 34.60
N ASP A 25 -46.54 73.80 34.80
CA ASP A 25 -46.17 74.60 35.97
C ASP A 25 -47.39 74.99 36.83
N ALA A 26 -47.11 75.47 38.04
CA ALA A 26 -48.19 75.85 38.96
C ALA A 26 -48.97 77.08 38.49
N ALA A 27 -48.41 77.91 37.60
CA ALA A 27 -49.11 79.06 37.04
C ALA A 27 -50.14 78.63 35.98
N PHE A 28 -49.80 77.65 35.16
CA PHE A 28 -50.66 77.03 34.16
C PHE A 28 -51.85 76.30 34.81
N LEU A 29 -51.62 75.58 35.91
CA LEU A 29 -52.70 74.93 36.66
C LEU A 29 -53.66 75.93 37.30
N ILE A 30 -53.15 77.04 37.84
CA ILE A 30 -53.99 78.11 38.39
C ILE A 30 -54.84 78.75 37.29
N LYS A 31 -54.27 79.03 36.11
CA LYS A 31 -55.03 79.54 34.95
C LYS A 31 -56.15 78.59 34.53
N CYS A 32 -55.90 77.27 34.57
CA CYS A 32 -56.95 76.28 34.30
C CYS A 32 -58.08 76.35 35.34
N CYS A 33 -57.75 76.48 36.63
CA CYS A 33 -58.75 76.62 37.71
C CYS A 33 -59.50 77.95 37.68
N GLU A 34 -58.90 79.01 37.12
CA GLU A 34 -59.53 80.31 36.91
C GLU A 34 -60.44 80.35 35.66
N GLY A 35 -60.54 79.24 34.91
CA GLY A 35 -61.44 79.12 33.76
C GLY A 35 -60.86 79.61 32.43
N ASP A 36 -59.54 79.77 32.31
CA ASP A 36 -58.88 80.17 31.07
C ASP A 36 -59.02 79.08 30.00
N GLU A 37 -59.80 79.37 28.97
CA GLU A 37 -60.23 78.42 27.95
C GLU A 37 -59.05 77.83 27.16
N ALA A 38 -58.01 78.63 26.92
CA ALA A 38 -56.81 78.20 26.19
C ALA A 38 -55.97 77.21 27.00
N SER A 39 -55.81 77.46 28.31
CA SER A 39 -55.06 76.58 29.21
C SER A 39 -55.80 75.26 29.46
N LEU A 40 -57.14 75.31 29.61
CA LEU A 40 -57.98 74.11 29.75
C LEU A 40 -57.98 73.23 28.50
N LYS A 41 -58.07 73.82 27.29
CA LYS A 41 -57.97 73.07 26.03
C LYS A 41 -56.63 72.35 25.90
N LYS A 42 -55.53 73.03 26.24
CA LYS A 42 -54.18 72.45 26.22
C LYS A 42 -54.01 71.32 27.23
N LEU A 43 -54.51 71.48 28.45
CA LEU A 43 -54.47 70.41 29.47
C LEU A 43 -55.32 69.19 29.06
N GLY A 44 -56.51 69.42 28.48
CA GLY A 44 -57.36 68.35 27.95
C GLY A 44 -56.75 67.60 26.76
N GLN A 45 -56.04 68.32 25.88
CA GLN A 45 -55.29 67.71 24.78
C GLN A 45 -54.13 66.86 25.29
N MET A 46 -53.33 67.37 26.23
CA MET A 46 -52.25 66.62 26.88
C MET A 46 -52.78 65.37 27.61
N GLY A 47 -53.96 65.46 28.24
CA GLY A 47 -54.63 64.31 28.87
C GLY A 47 -55.10 63.26 27.86
N ARG A 48 -55.67 63.69 26.72
CA ARG A 48 -56.07 62.77 25.63
C ARG A 48 -54.87 62.10 24.96
N GLU A 49 -53.82 62.87 24.67
CA GLU A 49 -52.58 62.37 24.09
C GLU A 49 -51.87 61.42 25.08
N GLY A 50 -51.82 61.77 26.35
CA GLY A 50 -51.29 60.90 27.42
C GLY A 50 -52.06 59.58 27.52
N ALA A 51 -53.39 59.62 27.56
CA ALA A 51 -54.22 58.40 27.61
C ALA A 51 -54.09 57.53 26.34
N LEU A 52 -53.98 58.16 25.17
CA LEU A 52 -53.75 57.47 23.91
C LEU A 52 -52.38 56.78 23.90
N ILE A 53 -51.33 57.47 24.34
CA ILE A 53 -49.97 56.94 24.46
C ILE A 53 -49.96 55.78 25.46
N THR A 54 -50.56 55.92 26.65
CA THR A 54 -50.64 54.83 27.63
C THR A 54 -51.34 53.60 27.07
N LYS A 55 -52.36 53.77 26.22
CA LYS A 55 -53.11 52.68 25.60
C LYS A 55 -52.37 52.01 24.43
N LEU A 56 -51.67 52.79 23.60
CA LEU A 56 -51.05 52.30 22.37
C LEU A 56 -49.58 51.92 22.52
N MET A 57 -48.83 52.61 23.38
CA MET A 57 -47.38 52.41 23.53
C MET A 57 -47.00 50.96 23.86
N PRO A 58 -47.69 50.24 24.78
CA PRO A 58 -47.38 48.83 25.03
C PRO A 58 -47.58 47.94 23.80
N LYS A 59 -48.58 48.23 22.95
CA LYS A 59 -48.85 47.48 21.72
C LYS A 59 -47.78 47.73 20.65
N VAL A 60 -47.37 48.99 20.51
CA VAL A 60 -46.28 49.37 19.59
C VAL A 60 -44.96 48.75 20.04
N GLN A 61 -44.66 48.77 21.34
CA GLN A 61 -43.48 48.14 21.90
C GLN A 61 -43.48 46.62 21.66
N ALA A 62 -44.60 45.94 21.91
CA ALA A 62 -44.73 44.50 21.66
C ALA A 62 -44.53 44.14 20.17
N ALA A 63 -45.13 44.90 19.26
CA ALA A 63 -44.99 44.69 17.82
C ALA A 63 -43.55 44.96 17.33
N ALA A 64 -42.92 46.04 17.80
CA ALA A 64 -41.54 46.37 17.47
C ALA A 64 -40.56 45.31 17.99
N LEU A 65 -40.69 44.89 19.25
CA LEU A 65 -39.86 43.84 19.83
C LEU A 65 -40.05 42.50 19.12
N SER A 66 -41.29 42.13 18.78
CA SER A 66 -41.57 40.91 18.00
C SER A 66 -40.96 40.95 16.61
N THR A 67 -40.96 42.12 15.95
CA THR A 67 -40.34 42.29 14.63
C THR A 67 -38.81 42.21 14.71
N ILE A 68 -38.20 42.83 15.72
CA ILE A 68 -36.75 42.76 15.97
C ILE A 68 -36.35 41.30 16.27
N GLN A 69 -37.08 40.61 17.15
CA GLN A 69 -36.80 39.23 17.50
C GLN A 69 -36.96 38.30 16.29
N GLY A 70 -38.05 38.44 15.52
CA GLY A 70 -38.25 37.65 14.31
C GLY A 70 -37.15 37.87 13.27
N THR A 71 -36.66 39.10 13.12
CA THR A 71 -35.55 39.42 12.22
C THR A 71 -34.23 38.83 12.73
N GLN A 72 -33.99 38.86 14.04
CA GLN A 72 -32.82 38.24 14.65
C GLN A 72 -32.84 36.72 14.48
N ASP A 73 -33.95 36.07 14.83
CA ASP A 73 -34.08 34.61 14.76
C ASP A 73 -33.96 34.10 13.32
N LEU A 74 -34.55 34.82 12.36
CA LEU A 74 -34.40 34.52 10.93
C LEU A 74 -32.92 34.55 10.51
N ASN A 75 -32.22 35.64 10.82
CA ASN A 75 -30.82 35.80 10.41
C ASN A 75 -29.89 34.81 11.11
N VAL A 76 -30.08 34.56 12.40
CA VAL A 76 -29.32 33.56 13.16
C VAL A 76 -29.59 32.15 12.61
N GLY A 77 -30.85 31.82 12.32
CA GLY A 77 -31.23 30.54 11.73
C GLY A 77 -30.62 30.32 10.35
N ILE A 78 -30.70 31.31 9.45
CA ILE A 78 -30.06 31.25 8.12
C ILE A 78 -28.55 31.08 8.27
N ALA A 79 -27.90 31.83 9.16
CA ALA A 79 -26.46 31.72 9.38
C ALA A 79 -26.05 30.32 9.89
N GLN A 80 -26.85 29.71 10.77
CA GLN A 80 -26.61 28.34 11.25
C GLN A 80 -26.77 27.31 10.14
N VAL A 81 -27.81 27.43 9.30
CA VAL A 81 -28.03 26.54 8.15
C VAL A 81 -26.86 26.64 7.17
N ILE A 82 -26.40 27.86 6.85
CA ILE A 82 -25.25 28.07 5.95
C ILE A 82 -23.98 27.45 6.55
N LYS A 83 -23.70 27.68 7.84
CA LYS A 83 -22.54 27.07 8.51
C LYS A 83 -22.59 25.54 8.49
N GLN A 84 -23.76 24.96 8.75
CA GLN A 84 -23.93 23.51 8.72
C GLN A 84 -23.76 22.96 7.29
N ALA A 85 -24.34 23.62 6.29
CA ALA A 85 -24.19 23.25 4.89
C ALA A 85 -22.72 23.27 4.44
N ALA A 86 -21.97 24.32 4.80
CA ALA A 86 -20.54 24.41 4.50
C ALA A 86 -19.73 23.27 5.15
N SER A 87 -19.98 22.99 6.43
CA SER A 87 -19.33 21.89 7.15
C SER A 87 -19.63 20.53 6.52
N SER A 88 -20.91 20.28 6.19
CA SER A 88 -21.35 19.06 5.53
C SER A 88 -20.75 18.90 4.12
N SER A 89 -20.69 19.98 3.33
CA SER A 89 -20.05 19.96 2.01
C SER A 89 -18.57 19.59 2.12
N MET A 90 -17.82 20.23 3.03
CA MET A 90 -16.40 19.90 3.24
C MET A 90 -16.19 18.45 3.68
N ALA A 91 -17.10 17.88 4.49
CA ALA A 91 -17.04 16.49 4.89
C ALA A 91 -17.28 15.53 3.71
N ILE A 92 -18.24 15.86 2.83
CA ILE A 92 -18.51 15.11 1.61
C ILE A 92 -17.30 15.17 0.66
N ASP A 93 -16.75 16.36 0.44
CA ASP A 93 -15.60 16.55 -0.44
C ASP A 93 -14.38 15.76 0.06
N ARG A 94 -14.14 15.75 1.37
CA ARG A 94 -13.07 14.94 1.99
C ARG A 94 -13.31 13.45 1.77
N ALA A 95 -14.52 12.95 2.04
CA ALA A 95 -14.84 11.55 1.83
C ALA A 95 -14.71 11.14 0.35
N SER A 96 -15.11 12.01 -0.57
CA SER A 96 -14.95 11.80 -2.01
C SER A 96 -13.46 11.74 -2.40
N ALA A 97 -12.63 12.65 -1.88
CA ALA A 97 -11.20 12.66 -2.13
C ALA A 97 -10.52 11.39 -1.58
N ASP A 98 -10.91 10.92 -0.40
CA ASP A 98 -10.40 9.68 0.19
C ASP A 98 -10.73 8.45 -0.67
N VAL A 99 -11.95 8.38 -1.21
CA VAL A 99 -12.36 7.31 -2.15
C VAL A 99 -11.56 7.37 -3.45
N MET A 100 -11.34 8.56 -4.01
CA MET A 100 -10.51 8.73 -5.21
C MET A 100 -9.07 8.26 -4.96
N LEU A 101 -8.48 8.64 -3.82
CA LEU A 101 -7.13 8.21 -3.43
C LEU A 101 -7.05 6.69 -3.25
N ALA A 102 -8.03 6.09 -2.58
CA ALA A 102 -8.10 4.64 -2.40
C ALA A 102 -8.22 3.90 -3.74
N ASN A 103 -9.04 4.41 -4.67
CA ASN A 103 -9.16 3.85 -6.00
C ASN A 103 -7.85 3.95 -6.81
N GLN A 104 -7.14 5.08 -6.70
CA GLN A 104 -5.84 5.23 -7.34
C GLN A 104 -4.79 4.29 -6.75
N ARG A 105 -4.77 4.12 -5.42
CA ARG A 105 -3.89 3.15 -4.74
C ARG A 105 -4.17 1.74 -5.22
N TYR A 106 -5.43 1.32 -5.24
CA TYR A 106 -5.83 0.01 -5.76
C TYR A 106 -5.37 -0.20 -7.21
N GLY A 107 -5.52 0.81 -8.07
CA GLY A 107 -5.04 0.76 -9.46
C GLY A 107 -3.52 0.59 -9.55
N ASN A 108 -2.75 1.26 -8.70
CA ASN A 108 -1.30 1.15 -8.64
C ASN A 108 -0.86 -0.21 -8.08
N GLU A 109 -1.43 -0.65 -6.95
CA GLU A 109 -1.15 -1.94 -6.32
C GLU A 109 -1.39 -3.11 -7.29
N ARG A 110 -2.44 -3.03 -8.12
CA ARG A 110 -2.68 -4.03 -9.17
C ARG A 110 -1.59 -4.07 -10.23
N LYS A 111 -1.08 -2.90 -10.65
CA LYS A 111 0.02 -2.81 -11.62
C LYS A 111 1.32 -3.36 -11.02
N GLU A 112 1.59 -3.00 -9.77
CA GLU A 112 2.75 -3.50 -9.02
C GLU A 112 2.70 -5.02 -8.84
N LEU A 113 1.54 -5.57 -8.47
CA LEU A 113 1.33 -7.01 -8.35
C LEU A 113 1.53 -7.73 -9.69
N ALA A 114 0.99 -7.17 -10.78
CA ALA A 114 1.18 -7.73 -12.12
C ALA A 114 2.65 -7.73 -12.55
N ALA A 115 3.38 -6.63 -12.30
CA ALA A 115 4.80 -6.52 -12.60
C ALA A 115 5.65 -7.48 -11.75
N SER A 116 5.33 -7.60 -10.46
CA SER A 116 5.96 -8.54 -9.53
C SER A 116 5.76 -9.98 -10.00
N PHE A 117 4.51 -10.36 -10.33
CA PHE A 117 4.20 -11.69 -10.83
C PHE A 117 4.93 -12.03 -12.13
N ALA A 118 4.95 -11.10 -13.10
CA ALA A 118 5.68 -11.29 -14.36
C ALA A 118 7.18 -11.51 -14.11
N THR A 119 7.75 -10.73 -13.19
CA THR A 119 9.16 -10.85 -12.79
C THR A 119 9.43 -12.19 -12.10
N SER A 120 8.62 -12.59 -11.12
CA SER A 120 8.75 -13.88 -10.44
C SER A 120 8.61 -15.06 -11.40
N LYS A 121 7.68 -14.99 -12.34
CA LYS A 121 7.51 -16.02 -13.38
C LYS A 121 8.75 -16.13 -14.26
N GLN A 122 9.31 -15.00 -14.69
CA GLN A 122 10.52 -14.99 -15.51
C GLN A 122 11.73 -15.53 -14.75
N THR A 123 11.91 -15.11 -13.49
CA THR A 123 12.97 -15.62 -12.61
C THR A 123 12.87 -17.13 -12.43
N GLU A 124 11.67 -17.66 -12.19
CA GLU A 124 11.45 -19.10 -12.04
C GLU A 124 11.72 -19.85 -13.35
N SER A 125 11.34 -19.28 -14.50
CA SER A 125 11.66 -19.85 -15.82
C SER A 125 13.17 -19.93 -16.05
N ILE A 126 13.93 -18.89 -15.68
CA ILE A 126 15.39 -18.88 -15.79
C ILE A 126 16.01 -19.92 -14.86
N ARG A 127 15.58 -19.97 -13.59
CA ARG A 127 16.04 -20.98 -12.61
C ARG A 127 15.83 -22.39 -13.13
N HIS A 128 14.65 -22.67 -13.68
CA HIS A 128 14.32 -23.97 -14.24
C HIS A 128 15.21 -24.31 -15.44
N SER A 129 15.38 -23.40 -16.39
CA SER A 129 16.28 -23.60 -17.55
C SER A 129 17.71 -23.91 -17.10
N GLN A 130 18.26 -23.12 -16.17
CA GLN A 130 19.61 -23.32 -15.63
C GLN A 130 19.75 -24.69 -14.94
N THR A 131 18.72 -25.13 -14.22
CA THR A 131 18.70 -26.44 -13.57
C THR A 131 18.72 -27.57 -14.61
N ILE A 132 17.92 -27.44 -15.67
CA ILE A 132 17.88 -28.41 -16.77
C ILE A 132 19.23 -28.46 -17.51
N ASP A 133 19.83 -27.31 -17.80
CA ASP A 133 21.11 -27.24 -18.50
C ASP A 133 22.24 -27.84 -17.66
N TYR A 134 22.23 -27.59 -16.34
CA TYR A 134 23.15 -28.23 -15.40
C TYR A 134 23.00 -29.76 -15.39
N ILE A 135 21.77 -30.28 -15.33
CA ILE A 135 21.50 -31.73 -15.38
C ILE A 135 21.99 -32.32 -16.70
N LYS A 136 21.73 -31.67 -17.84
CA LYS A 136 22.20 -32.12 -19.15
C LYS A 136 23.72 -32.16 -19.23
N LEU A 137 24.40 -31.14 -18.71
CA LEU A 137 25.86 -31.08 -18.71
C LEU A 137 26.45 -32.22 -17.88
N ASN A 138 25.94 -32.46 -16.67
CA ASN A 138 26.37 -33.58 -15.84
C ASN A 138 26.11 -34.93 -16.54
N ALA A 139 24.92 -35.13 -17.10
CA ALA A 139 24.60 -36.36 -17.82
C ALA A 139 25.54 -36.59 -19.03
N TYR A 140 25.90 -35.53 -19.75
CA TYR A 140 26.86 -35.60 -20.85
C TYR A 140 28.27 -35.97 -20.37
N ILE A 141 28.73 -35.36 -19.26
CA ILE A 141 30.02 -35.69 -18.63
C ILE A 141 30.03 -37.15 -18.19
N ASP A 142 28.98 -37.59 -17.47
CA ASP A 142 28.85 -38.97 -16.99
C ASP A 142 28.84 -39.98 -18.15
N GLN A 143 28.09 -39.69 -19.22
CA GLN A 143 28.07 -40.51 -20.42
C GLN A 143 29.47 -40.62 -21.05
N HIS A 144 30.19 -39.50 -21.17
CA HIS A 144 31.53 -39.49 -21.74
C HIS A 144 32.54 -40.26 -20.87
N MET A 145 32.47 -40.11 -19.54
CA MET A 145 33.29 -40.88 -18.60
C MET A 145 32.98 -42.37 -18.69
N MET A 146 31.70 -42.75 -18.75
CA MET A 146 31.28 -44.15 -18.94
C MET A 146 31.78 -44.74 -20.27
N GLN A 147 31.82 -43.96 -21.35
CA GLN A 147 32.39 -44.39 -22.63
C GLN A 147 33.89 -44.67 -22.51
N ILE A 148 34.66 -43.74 -21.94
CA ILE A 148 36.10 -43.91 -21.71
C ILE A 148 36.37 -45.15 -20.84
N ASP A 149 35.63 -45.31 -19.73
CA ASP A 149 35.78 -46.47 -18.84
C ASP A 149 35.44 -47.78 -19.56
N GLY A 150 34.41 -47.76 -20.42
CA GLY A 150 34.03 -48.89 -21.27
C GLY A 150 35.15 -49.27 -22.26
N ASP A 151 35.71 -48.28 -22.95
CA ASP A 151 36.81 -48.46 -23.90
C ASP A 151 38.08 -48.98 -23.21
N ALA A 152 38.41 -48.43 -22.03
CA ALA A 152 39.53 -48.91 -21.22
C ALA A 152 39.34 -50.37 -20.78
N ARG A 153 38.16 -50.74 -20.27
CA ARG A 153 37.85 -52.13 -19.89
C ARG A 153 37.89 -53.08 -21.09
N LEU A 154 37.40 -52.66 -22.25
CA LEU A 154 37.48 -53.43 -23.49
C LEU A 154 38.95 -53.63 -23.91
N LEU A 155 39.77 -52.60 -23.81
CA LEU A 155 41.20 -52.68 -24.11
C LEU A 155 41.91 -53.66 -23.16
N GLU A 156 41.68 -53.54 -21.85
CA GLU A 156 42.22 -54.46 -20.84
C GLU A 156 41.81 -55.92 -21.11
N ALA A 157 40.53 -56.15 -21.41
CA ALA A 157 40.02 -57.48 -21.74
C ALA A 157 40.66 -58.04 -23.01
N SER A 158 40.84 -57.19 -24.03
CA SER A 158 41.48 -57.59 -25.30
C SER A 158 42.97 -57.91 -25.13
N ASN A 159 43.68 -57.19 -24.27
CA ASN A 159 45.11 -57.39 -24.01
C ASN A 159 45.40 -58.61 -23.12
N LYS A 160 44.41 -59.13 -22.40
CA LYS A 160 44.55 -60.31 -21.53
C LYS A 160 45.12 -61.53 -22.24
N ALA A 161 44.71 -61.78 -23.49
CA ALA A 161 45.21 -62.91 -24.27
C ALA A 161 46.69 -62.75 -24.65
N GLU A 162 47.12 -61.52 -24.97
CA GLU A 162 48.52 -61.19 -25.27
C GLU A 162 49.39 -61.29 -24.02
N PHE A 163 48.94 -60.76 -22.88
CA PHE A 163 49.66 -60.94 -21.61
C PHE A 163 49.82 -62.43 -21.26
N ARG A 164 48.77 -63.25 -21.42
CA ARG A 164 48.86 -64.70 -21.23
C ARG A 164 49.80 -65.39 -22.20
N GLN A 165 49.92 -64.89 -23.43
CA GLN A 165 50.87 -65.39 -24.41
C GLN A 165 52.32 -65.09 -24.01
N ILE A 166 52.58 -63.89 -23.51
CA ILE A 166 53.89 -63.49 -22.97
C ILE A 166 54.26 -64.38 -21.78
N ASP A 167 53.37 -64.52 -20.80
CA ASP A 167 53.59 -65.37 -19.62
C ASP A 167 53.90 -66.82 -20.00
N ALA A 168 53.15 -67.38 -20.95
CA ALA A 168 53.38 -68.75 -21.41
C ALA A 168 54.68 -68.92 -22.20
N ALA A 169 55.10 -67.91 -22.96
CA ALA A 169 56.39 -67.89 -23.63
C ALA A 169 57.54 -67.84 -22.62
N THR A 170 57.43 -66.98 -21.61
CA THR A 170 58.42 -66.88 -20.51
C THR A 170 58.50 -68.19 -19.73
N ALA A 171 57.37 -68.74 -19.29
CA ALA A 171 57.33 -70.01 -18.56
C ALA A 171 57.88 -71.19 -19.39
N ARG A 172 57.73 -71.17 -20.73
CA ARG A 172 58.36 -72.16 -21.60
C ARG A 172 59.88 -71.99 -21.62
N LYS A 173 60.38 -70.75 -21.76
CA LYS A 173 61.82 -70.47 -21.75
C LYS A 173 62.46 -70.96 -20.45
N ASP A 174 61.83 -70.72 -19.31
CA ASP A 174 62.32 -71.18 -18.01
C ASP A 174 62.38 -72.72 -17.97
N ARG A 175 61.31 -73.42 -18.39
CA ARG A 175 61.30 -74.89 -18.45
C ARG A 175 62.32 -75.47 -19.43
N VAL A 176 62.52 -74.79 -20.56
CA VAL A 176 63.55 -75.18 -21.54
C VAL A 176 64.92 -75.01 -20.92
N ALA A 177 65.19 -73.89 -20.24
CA ALA A 177 66.45 -73.66 -19.53
C ALA A 177 66.69 -74.73 -18.46
N ASP A 178 65.70 -75.01 -17.61
CA ASP A 178 65.78 -76.07 -16.58
C ASP A 178 66.04 -77.46 -17.19
N HIS A 179 65.37 -77.77 -18.31
CA HIS A 179 65.53 -79.04 -19.00
C HIS A 179 66.92 -79.19 -19.63
N LEU A 180 67.42 -78.14 -20.28
CA LEU A 180 68.77 -78.09 -20.85
C LEU A 180 69.82 -78.27 -19.76
N LEU A 181 69.67 -77.58 -18.62
CA LEU A 181 70.57 -77.71 -17.47
C LEU A 181 70.55 -79.12 -16.87
N LYS A 182 69.39 -79.77 -16.84
CA LYS A 182 69.24 -81.11 -16.24
C LYS A 182 69.75 -82.25 -17.11
N TYR A 183 69.58 -82.16 -18.43
CA TYR A 183 69.84 -83.29 -19.34
C TYR A 183 71.01 -83.07 -20.31
N GLY A 184 71.60 -81.86 -20.39
CA GLY A 184 72.81 -81.60 -21.19
C GLY A 184 72.66 -81.96 -22.67
N ASP A 185 73.66 -82.66 -23.23
CA ASP A 185 73.76 -82.96 -24.66
C ASP A 185 72.68 -83.91 -25.21
N ILE A 186 71.97 -84.66 -24.36
CA ILE A 186 70.85 -85.53 -24.77
C ILE A 186 69.48 -84.82 -24.66
N SER A 187 69.46 -83.54 -24.33
CA SER A 187 68.22 -82.80 -24.14
C SER A 187 67.45 -82.61 -25.46
N GLN A 188 66.13 -82.82 -25.42
CA GLN A 188 65.20 -82.58 -26.54
C GLN A 188 64.19 -81.47 -26.17
N PRO A 189 64.61 -80.19 -26.16
CA PRO A 189 63.76 -79.07 -25.76
C PRO A 189 62.53 -78.86 -26.66
N GLU A 190 62.52 -79.45 -27.87
CA GLU A 190 61.38 -79.41 -28.79
C GLU A 190 60.14 -80.13 -28.24
N LEU A 191 60.32 -81.13 -27.37
CA LEU A 191 59.22 -81.88 -26.77
C LEU A 191 58.48 -81.11 -25.67
N ILE A 192 58.98 -79.94 -25.24
CA ILE A 192 58.33 -79.11 -24.21
C ILE A 192 57.15 -78.36 -24.86
N PRO A 193 55.90 -78.67 -24.49
CA PRO A 193 54.72 -78.14 -25.16
C PRO A 193 54.60 -76.62 -24.96
N GLN A 194 54.33 -75.91 -26.06
CA GLN A 194 54.07 -74.46 -26.05
C GLN A 194 52.58 -74.17 -26.09
N LYS A 195 52.10 -73.41 -25.11
CA LYS A 195 50.74 -72.86 -25.17
C LYS A 195 50.75 -71.65 -26.13
N ASN A 196 49.79 -71.62 -27.06
CA ASN A 196 49.60 -70.49 -27.97
C ASN A 196 48.15 -69.98 -27.91
N TYR A 197 47.94 -68.92 -27.14
CA TYR A 197 46.64 -68.28 -26.92
C TYR A 197 46.23 -67.35 -28.07
N LEU A 198 47.10 -67.11 -29.05
CA LEU A 198 46.83 -66.25 -30.21
C LEU A 198 46.74 -67.05 -31.54
N ALA A 199 46.75 -68.38 -31.48
CA ALA A 199 46.73 -69.22 -32.68
C ALA A 199 45.37 -69.22 -33.41
N GLY A 200 45.42 -69.24 -34.74
CA GLY A 200 44.27 -69.48 -35.61
C GLY A 200 43.22 -68.36 -35.59
N LYS A 201 41.96 -68.73 -35.84
CA LYS A 201 40.83 -67.80 -36.02
C LYS A 201 40.57 -66.88 -34.82
N PHE A 202 41.01 -67.26 -33.62
CA PHE A 202 40.85 -66.46 -32.40
C PHE A 202 41.76 -65.22 -32.40
N GLY A 203 43.03 -65.36 -32.77
CA GLY A 203 43.97 -64.23 -32.89
C GLY A 203 43.55 -63.24 -33.99
N GLU A 204 43.08 -63.74 -35.14
CA GLU A 204 42.56 -62.91 -36.23
C GLU A 204 41.31 -62.13 -35.83
N SER A 205 40.42 -62.74 -35.04
CA SER A 205 39.19 -62.10 -34.56
C SER A 205 39.49 -61.01 -33.52
N LEU A 206 40.44 -61.27 -32.60
CA LEU A 206 40.93 -60.27 -31.65
C LEU A 206 41.58 -59.07 -32.36
N ALA A 207 42.38 -59.32 -33.40
CA ALA A 207 43.00 -58.25 -34.19
C ALA A 207 41.95 -57.38 -34.90
N LYS A 208 40.89 -57.97 -35.44
CA LYS A 208 39.77 -57.22 -36.06
C LYS A 208 39.02 -56.37 -35.04
N ILE A 209 38.76 -56.91 -33.85
CA ILE A 209 38.08 -56.19 -32.75
C ILE A 209 38.94 -55.00 -32.30
N LYS A 210 40.25 -55.18 -32.14
CA LYS A 210 41.17 -54.08 -31.78
C LYS A 210 41.16 -52.95 -32.82
N ARG A 211 41.20 -53.26 -34.12
CA ARG A 211 41.13 -52.23 -35.19
C ARG A 211 39.81 -51.47 -35.19
N ALA A 212 38.70 -52.17 -34.91
CA ALA A 212 37.37 -51.57 -34.88
C ALA A 212 37.15 -50.65 -33.66
N ILE A 213 37.82 -50.93 -32.52
CA ILE A 213 37.66 -50.17 -31.27
C ILE A 213 38.70 -49.04 -31.16
N LEU A 214 39.95 -49.27 -31.57
CA LEU A 214 41.06 -48.34 -31.33
C LEU A 214 41.41 -47.44 -32.52
N GLY A 215 40.81 -47.66 -33.69
CA GLY A 215 40.99 -46.78 -34.85
C GLY A 215 42.38 -46.77 -35.50
N PHE A 216 43.25 -47.74 -35.19
CA PHE A 216 44.53 -47.99 -35.87
C PHE A 216 44.50 -49.36 -36.58
#